data_AF-A0A968GFT0-F1
#
_entry.id   AF-A0A968GFT0-F1
#
_cell.length_a   1.000
_cell.length_b   1.000
_cell.length_c   1.000
_cell.angle_alpha   90.00
_cell.angle_beta   90.00
_cell.angle_gamma   90.00
#
_symmetry.space_group_name_H-M   'P 1'
#
loop_
_entity.id
_entity.type
_entity.pdbx_description
1 polymer ?
#
loop_
_entity_poly.entity_id
_entity_poly.type
_entity_poly.pdbx_seq_one_letter_code
_entity_poly.pdbx_strand_id
1 'polypeptide(L)'
;MAMVQPIVKWAGGKRQLLSLLDLFIPKEFEQYYEPFAGGAALLFYLQPKRAIMADLNNELINLYQIIRSDVQALINDLHQHQNTKEYYYSVRELDRNYEEYAKLTAVQRASRLLYLNRTCYNGLYRVNRRGEFNTPYGHYKNPGIVNAEALIAMHRYFKENEITFLHRNFVDFFQEQTFKKGDFVYLDPPYDCIGDQNNFVYYNAQGFGKSEQLQLKEICDKLTEQGVKFLLSNSATPFILDLYRYYYIDIVKARRIIASQVDRRGAIDEVVIRNYVE
;
A
#
# COMPACT_ATOMS: atom_id res chain seq x y z
N MET A 1 2.73 -18.43 17.58
CA MET A 1 2.05 -18.20 16.28
C MET A 1 2.81 -17.14 15.52
N ALA A 2 2.99 -17.27 14.20
CA ALA A 2 3.64 -16.24 13.40
C ALA A 2 2.81 -14.94 13.45
N MET A 3 3.47 -13.80 13.68
CA MET A 3 2.82 -12.49 13.60
C MET A 3 2.45 -12.16 12.16
N VAL A 4 1.25 -11.61 11.94
CA VAL A 4 0.83 -11.13 10.62
C VAL A 4 1.68 -9.91 10.24
N GLN A 5 2.24 -9.92 9.03
CA GLN A 5 3.10 -8.85 8.52
C GLN A 5 2.88 -8.64 7.02
N PRO A 6 3.22 -7.46 6.48
CA PRO A 6 3.18 -7.19 5.04
C PRO A 6 3.89 -8.27 4.22
N ILE A 7 3.18 -8.85 3.25
CA ILE A 7 3.72 -9.92 2.38
C ILE A 7 4.38 -9.36 1.11
N VAL A 8 4.18 -8.08 0.80
CA VAL A 8 4.82 -7.40 -0.32
C VAL A 8 5.79 -6.33 0.19
N LYS A 9 6.92 -6.18 -0.51
CA LYS A 9 7.74 -4.97 -0.41
C LYS A 9 7.02 -3.88 -1.19
N TRP A 10 6.50 -2.88 -0.50
CA TRP A 10 5.79 -1.78 -1.13
C TRP A 10 6.55 -0.47 -0.92
N ALA A 11 6.70 0.32 -1.97
CA ALA A 11 7.30 1.63 -1.84
C ALA A 11 6.36 2.53 -0.99
N GLY A 12 6.96 3.32 -0.11
CA GLY A 12 6.22 4.05 0.94
C GLY A 12 5.82 3.21 2.17
N GLY A 13 6.14 1.91 2.20
CA GLY A 13 5.75 1.01 3.29
C GLY A 13 6.15 1.50 4.69
N LYS A 14 5.15 1.68 5.56
CA LYS A 14 5.27 2.33 6.88
C LYS A 14 5.87 1.49 7.98
N ARG A 15 6.41 0.31 7.69
CA ARG A 15 6.93 -0.62 8.69
C ARG A 15 7.94 0.01 9.67
N GLN A 16 8.75 0.95 9.20
CA GLN A 16 9.75 1.64 10.04
C GLN A 16 9.16 2.80 10.86
N LEU A 17 7.99 3.29 10.46
CA LEU A 17 7.28 4.38 11.12
C LEU A 17 6.16 3.87 12.04
N LEU A 18 5.86 2.57 12.05
CA LEU A 18 4.77 1.99 12.87
C LEU A 18 4.86 2.39 14.34
N SER A 19 6.02 2.24 14.98
CA SER A 19 6.24 2.63 16.38
C SER A 19 6.01 4.12 16.67
N LEU A 20 6.14 4.95 15.63
CA LEU A 20 5.93 6.39 15.74
C LEU A 20 4.47 6.74 15.45
N LEU A 21 3.88 6.12 14.42
CA LEU A 21 2.46 6.24 14.10
C LEU A 21 1.59 5.77 15.27
N ASP A 22 2.02 4.72 15.98
CA ASP A 22 1.34 4.17 17.17
C ASP A 22 1.05 5.23 18.24
N LEU A 23 1.94 6.24 18.38
CA LEU A 23 1.74 7.35 19.33
C LEU A 23 0.56 8.25 18.95
N PHE A 24 0.11 8.20 17.70
CA PHE A 24 -0.93 9.06 17.16
C PHE A 24 -2.21 8.30 16.82
N ILE A 25 -2.21 6.96 16.89
CA ILE A 25 -3.40 6.16 16.59
C ILE A 25 -4.42 6.30 17.73
N PRO A 26 -5.73 6.39 17.42
CA PRO A 26 -6.75 6.44 18.46
C PRO A 26 -6.72 5.16 19.31
N LYS A 27 -6.86 5.29 20.63
CA LYS A 27 -6.88 4.11 21.52
C LYS A 27 -8.02 3.14 21.21
N GLU A 28 -9.15 3.68 20.76
CA GLU A 28 -10.35 2.93 20.42
C GLU A 28 -10.96 3.46 19.12
N PHE A 29 -11.43 2.53 18.29
CA PHE A 29 -12.22 2.79 17.08
C PHE A 29 -13.04 1.55 16.72
N GLU A 30 -14.18 1.74 16.06
CA GLU A 30 -15.09 0.63 15.72
C GLU A 30 -14.79 0.01 14.34
N GLN A 31 -14.54 0.85 13.35
CA GLN A 31 -14.21 0.46 11.98
C GLN A 31 -12.91 1.12 11.54
N TYR A 32 -12.04 0.33 10.92
CA TYR A 32 -10.81 0.84 10.31
C TYR A 32 -10.97 1.00 8.80
N TYR A 33 -10.47 2.10 8.24
CA TYR A 33 -10.45 2.35 6.80
C TYR A 33 -9.04 2.71 6.34
N GLU A 34 -8.58 2.08 5.25
CA GLU A 34 -7.26 2.37 4.64
C GLU A 34 -7.42 2.42 3.10
N PRO A 35 -7.79 3.58 2.52
CA PRO A 35 -8.07 3.73 1.09
C PRO A 35 -6.82 3.79 0.19
N PHE A 36 -5.63 3.76 0.80
CA PHE A 36 -4.32 3.71 0.14
C PHE A 36 -3.52 2.54 0.70
N ALA A 37 -4.08 1.33 0.65
CA ALA A 37 -3.60 0.19 1.41
C ALA A 37 -2.13 -0.14 1.13
N GLY A 38 -1.71 -0.20 -0.14
CA GLY A 38 -0.36 -0.63 -0.50
C GLY A 38 0.07 -1.93 0.21
N GLY A 39 1.16 -1.87 0.98
CA GLY A 39 1.62 -3.00 1.78
C GLY A 39 0.78 -3.32 3.03
N ALA A 40 -0.24 -2.53 3.34
CA ALA A 40 -1.16 -2.63 4.48
C ALA A 40 -0.42 -2.75 5.84
N ALA A 41 0.67 -2.00 5.97
CA ALA A 41 1.56 -2.10 7.13
C ALA A 41 0.86 -1.75 8.43
N LEU A 42 0.00 -0.72 8.41
CA LEU A 42 -0.73 -0.30 9.60
C LEU A 42 -1.88 -1.26 9.94
N LEU A 43 -2.62 -1.76 8.94
CA LEU A 43 -3.59 -2.83 9.15
C LEU A 43 -2.98 -4.03 9.87
N PHE A 44 -1.85 -4.56 9.41
CA PHE A 44 -1.25 -5.76 10.00
C PHE A 44 -0.62 -5.51 11.37
N TYR A 45 -0.28 -4.26 11.67
CA TYR A 45 0.17 -3.84 12.99
C TYR A 45 -1.00 -3.75 13.98
N LEU A 46 -2.10 -3.11 13.59
CA LEU A 46 -3.28 -2.90 14.44
C LEU A 46 -4.18 -4.12 14.57
N GLN A 47 -4.26 -4.94 13.52
CA GLN A 47 -5.12 -6.12 13.40
C GLN A 47 -6.58 -5.87 13.82
N PRO A 48 -7.24 -4.83 13.28
CA PRO A 48 -8.62 -4.51 13.63
C PRO A 48 -9.58 -5.64 13.24
N LYS A 49 -10.62 -5.85 14.05
CA LYS A 49 -11.64 -6.87 13.77
C LYS A 49 -12.51 -6.57 12.57
N ARG A 50 -12.68 -5.28 12.25
CA ARG A 50 -13.41 -4.81 11.08
C ARG A 50 -12.59 -3.78 10.33
N ALA A 51 -12.36 -4.02 9.04
CA ALA A 51 -11.63 -3.09 8.19
C ALA A 51 -12.15 -3.06 6.75
N ILE A 52 -12.09 -1.89 6.12
CA ILE A 52 -12.26 -1.75 4.67
C ILE A 52 -10.99 -1.14 4.11
N MET A 53 -10.31 -1.90 3.26
CA MET A 53 -9.13 -1.46 2.55
C MET A 53 -9.44 -1.25 1.08
N ALA A 54 -8.82 -0.23 0.49
CA ALA A 54 -8.82 -0.04 -0.94
C ALA A 54 -7.44 0.33 -1.47
N ASP A 55 -7.24 0.03 -2.73
CA ASP A 55 -6.10 0.49 -3.50
C ASP A 55 -6.51 0.55 -4.97
N LEU A 56 -5.87 1.43 -5.72
CA LEU A 56 -6.06 1.52 -7.16
C LEU A 56 -5.34 0.39 -7.90
N ASN A 57 -4.42 -0.31 -7.25
CA ASN A 57 -3.72 -1.44 -7.82
C ASN A 57 -4.56 -2.72 -7.74
N ASN A 58 -5.24 -3.06 -8.84
CA ASN A 58 -6.05 -4.28 -8.93
C ASN A 58 -5.26 -5.58 -8.68
N GLU A 59 -3.99 -5.66 -9.10
CA GLU A 59 -3.15 -6.84 -8.87
C GLU A 59 -2.91 -7.06 -7.37
N LEU A 60 -2.70 -5.98 -6.63
CA LEU A 60 -2.51 -5.99 -5.18
C LEU A 60 -3.79 -6.38 -4.44
N ILE A 61 -4.94 -5.82 -4.84
CA ILE A 61 -6.24 -6.19 -4.26
C ILE A 61 -6.57 -7.66 -4.55
N ASN A 62 -6.32 -8.13 -5.77
CA ASN A 62 -6.45 -9.53 -6.15
C ASN A 62 -5.57 -10.43 -5.26
N LEU A 63 -4.33 -10.05 -4.98
CA LEU A 63 -3.45 -10.81 -4.07
C LEU A 63 -4.06 -10.97 -2.68
N TYR A 64 -4.54 -9.89 -2.05
CA TYR A 64 -5.16 -9.99 -0.72
C TYR A 64 -6.45 -10.82 -0.74
N GLN A 65 -7.27 -10.67 -1.78
CA GLN A 65 -8.48 -11.48 -1.97
C GLN A 65 -8.16 -12.98 -2.08
N ILE A 66 -7.14 -13.35 -2.87
CA ILE A 66 -6.69 -14.75 -3.01
C ILE A 66 -6.10 -15.27 -1.70
N ILE A 67 -5.33 -14.46 -0.96
CA ILE A 67 -4.85 -14.88 0.37
C ILE A 67 -6.03 -15.17 1.29
N ARG A 68 -7.14 -14.40 1.23
CA ARG A 68 -8.34 -14.68 2.02
C ARG A 68 -9.11 -15.92 1.54
N SER A 69 -9.25 -16.12 0.23
CA SER A 69 -10.15 -17.15 -0.32
C SER A 69 -9.49 -18.51 -0.58
N ASP A 70 -8.25 -18.54 -1.08
CA ASP A 70 -7.56 -19.77 -1.49
C ASP A 70 -6.04 -19.67 -1.35
N VAL A 71 -5.58 -19.56 -0.10
CA VAL A 71 -4.16 -19.43 0.22
C VAL A 71 -3.35 -20.66 -0.21
N GLN A 72 -3.95 -21.86 -0.21
CA GLN A 72 -3.24 -23.09 -0.56
C GLN A 72 -2.96 -23.17 -2.06
N ALA A 73 -3.92 -22.79 -2.92
CA ALA A 73 -3.66 -22.71 -4.35
C ALA A 73 -2.56 -21.68 -4.65
N LEU A 74 -2.56 -20.52 -3.98
CA LEU A 74 -1.51 -19.52 -4.11
C LEU A 74 -0.14 -20.07 -3.71
N ILE A 75 -0.04 -20.75 -2.57
CA ILE A 75 1.21 -21.37 -2.12
C ILE A 75 1.70 -22.41 -3.13
N ASN A 76 0.81 -23.27 -3.64
CA ASN A 76 1.15 -24.31 -4.60
C ASN A 76 1.66 -23.72 -5.93
N ASP A 77 1.01 -22.68 -6.44
CA ASP A 77 1.44 -21.98 -7.66
C ASP A 77 2.78 -21.26 -7.45
N LEU A 78 2.99 -20.64 -6.27
CA LEU A 78 4.25 -19.97 -5.96
C LEU A 78 5.47 -20.91 -5.97
N HIS A 79 5.29 -22.18 -5.58
CA HIS A 79 6.36 -23.18 -5.62
C HIS A 79 6.80 -23.55 -7.04
N GLN A 80 6.02 -23.20 -8.08
CA GLN A 80 6.37 -23.46 -9.47
C GLN A 80 7.39 -22.44 -10.02
N HIS A 81 7.55 -21.29 -9.35
CA HIS A 81 8.47 -20.25 -9.82
C HIS A 81 9.93 -20.59 -9.59
N GLN A 82 10.78 -20.23 -10.54
CA GLN A 82 12.22 -20.40 -10.47
C GLN A 82 12.92 -19.06 -10.29
N ASN A 83 14.00 -19.02 -9.52
CA ASN A 83 14.79 -17.80 -9.32
C ASN A 83 15.93 -17.70 -10.35
N THR A 84 15.59 -17.59 -11.63
CA THR A 84 16.56 -17.34 -12.72
C THR A 84 16.20 -16.09 -13.49
N LYS A 85 17.19 -15.47 -14.14
CA LYS A 85 16.99 -14.24 -14.89
C LYS A 85 16.04 -14.47 -16.07
N GLU A 86 16.23 -15.58 -16.77
CA GLU A 86 15.47 -15.96 -17.97
C GLU A 86 14.01 -16.22 -17.61
N TYR A 87 13.75 -16.98 -16.53
CA TYR A 87 12.40 -17.23 -16.03
C TYR A 87 11.73 -15.96 -15.50
N TYR A 88 12.49 -15.09 -14.84
CA TYR A 88 11.97 -13.79 -14.42
C TYR A 88 11.42 -12.97 -15.58
N TYR A 89 12.18 -12.85 -16.68
CA TYR A 89 11.73 -12.08 -17.82
C TYR A 89 10.54 -12.71 -18.55
N SER A 90 10.48 -14.05 -18.65
CA SER A 90 9.32 -14.72 -19.23
C SER A 90 8.04 -14.48 -18.43
N VAL A 91 8.09 -14.56 -17.09
CA VAL A 91 6.95 -14.27 -16.22
C VAL A 91 6.59 -12.77 -16.24
N ARG A 92 7.60 -11.90 -16.27
CA ARG A 92 7.39 -10.44 -16.34
C ARG A 92 6.69 -10.05 -17.63
N GLU A 93 7.00 -10.69 -18.75
CA GLU A 93 6.49 -10.30 -20.07
C GLU A 93 5.10 -10.86 -20.39
N LEU A 94 4.51 -11.66 -19.49
CA LEU A 94 3.13 -12.14 -19.64
C LEU A 94 2.11 -11.01 -19.83
N ASP A 95 2.34 -9.82 -19.23
CA ASP A 95 1.43 -8.67 -19.36
C ASP A 95 1.61 -7.85 -20.65
N ARG A 96 2.53 -8.26 -21.54
CA ARG A 96 2.74 -7.62 -22.86
C ARG A 96 1.68 -8.05 -23.87
N ASN A 97 1.09 -9.23 -23.69
CA ASN A 97 -0.03 -9.71 -24.49
C ASN A 97 -1.28 -9.73 -23.60
N TYR A 98 -2.15 -8.75 -23.81
CA TYR A 98 -3.37 -8.59 -23.01
C TYR A 98 -4.29 -9.82 -23.08
N GLU A 99 -4.44 -10.44 -24.24
CA GLU A 99 -5.33 -11.59 -24.41
C GLU A 99 -4.83 -12.82 -23.65
N GLU A 100 -3.53 -13.08 -23.69
CA GLU A 100 -2.92 -14.18 -22.92
C GLU A 100 -2.92 -13.87 -21.42
N TYR A 101 -2.63 -12.63 -21.03
CA TYR A 101 -2.66 -12.20 -19.64
C TYR A 101 -4.06 -12.35 -19.03
N ALA A 102 -5.10 -12.02 -19.80
CA ALA A 102 -6.50 -12.14 -19.37
C ALA A 102 -6.95 -13.59 -19.15
N LYS A 103 -6.25 -14.58 -19.73
CA LYS A 103 -6.52 -16.01 -19.49
C LYS A 103 -5.96 -16.50 -18.16
N LEU A 104 -5.06 -15.76 -17.51
CA LEU A 104 -4.52 -16.14 -16.21
C LEU A 104 -5.62 -16.10 -15.15
N THR A 105 -5.67 -17.16 -14.35
CA THR A 105 -6.54 -17.19 -13.17
C THR A 105 -6.14 -16.12 -12.16
N ALA A 106 -7.07 -15.76 -11.27
CA ALA A 106 -6.81 -14.84 -10.17
C ALA A 106 -5.63 -15.31 -9.28
N VAL A 107 -5.51 -16.62 -9.05
CA VAL A 107 -4.38 -17.23 -8.32
C VAL A 107 -3.06 -17.02 -9.06
N GLN A 108 -3.02 -17.30 -10.37
CA GLN A 108 -1.80 -17.10 -11.17
C GLN A 108 -1.37 -15.63 -11.21
N ARG A 109 -2.32 -14.70 -11.29
CA ARG A 109 -2.03 -13.25 -11.23
C ARG A 109 -1.47 -12.82 -9.87
N ALA A 110 -2.09 -13.28 -8.78
CA ALA A 110 -1.59 -13.04 -7.42
C ALA A 110 -0.19 -13.62 -7.20
N SER A 111 0.02 -14.86 -7.63
CA SER A 111 1.31 -15.55 -7.58
C SER A 111 2.39 -14.82 -8.38
N ARG A 112 2.06 -14.41 -9.62
CA ARG A 112 2.93 -13.59 -10.48
C ARG A 112 3.33 -12.28 -9.78
N LEU A 113 2.38 -11.55 -9.21
CA LEU A 113 2.67 -10.30 -8.50
C LEU A 113 3.67 -10.52 -7.36
N LEU A 114 3.41 -11.51 -6.51
CA LEU A 114 4.25 -11.78 -5.35
C LEU A 114 5.63 -12.28 -5.77
N TYR A 115 5.71 -13.17 -6.77
CA TYR A 115 6.98 -13.62 -7.36
C TYR A 115 7.81 -12.43 -7.89
N LEU A 116 7.21 -11.58 -8.73
CA LEU A 116 7.89 -10.42 -9.29
C LEU A 116 8.34 -9.46 -8.18
N ASN A 117 7.50 -9.21 -7.17
CA ASN A 117 7.85 -8.36 -6.04
C ASN A 117 9.03 -8.90 -5.22
N ARG A 118 9.12 -10.22 -5.05
CA ARG A 118 10.21 -10.86 -4.30
C ARG A 118 11.51 -10.93 -5.08
N THR A 119 11.45 -10.95 -6.41
CA THR A 119 12.61 -11.18 -7.29
C THR A 119 13.08 -9.94 -8.05
N CYS A 120 12.26 -8.89 -8.20
CA CYS A 120 12.62 -7.67 -8.90
C CYS A 120 13.53 -6.74 -8.09
N TYR A 121 14.22 -5.84 -8.76
CA TYR A 121 15.10 -4.86 -8.14
C TYR A 121 14.39 -4.07 -7.02
N ASN A 122 14.89 -4.21 -5.79
CA ASN A 122 14.39 -3.58 -4.56
C ASN A 122 12.93 -3.86 -4.22
N GLY A 123 12.30 -4.88 -4.83
CA GLY A 123 10.86 -5.12 -4.67
C GLY A 123 10.00 -3.97 -5.17
N LEU A 124 10.53 -3.16 -6.10
CA LEU A 124 9.82 -2.01 -6.65
C LEU A 124 8.70 -2.47 -7.60
N TYR A 125 7.46 -2.18 -7.23
CA TYR A 125 6.35 -2.26 -8.18
C TYR A 125 6.34 -0.99 -9.05
N ARG A 126 6.50 -1.16 -10.36
CA ARG A 126 6.47 -0.06 -11.33
C ARG A 126 5.94 -0.55 -12.66
N VAL A 127 5.06 0.25 -13.25
CA VAL A 127 4.48 0.00 -14.57
C VAL A 127 4.86 1.12 -15.55
N ASN A 128 4.86 0.81 -16.85
CA ASN A 128 4.99 1.82 -17.89
C ASN A 128 3.60 2.48 -18.18
N ARG A 129 3.53 3.39 -19.16
CA ARG A 129 2.28 4.08 -19.54
C ARG A 129 1.16 3.16 -20.04
N ARG A 130 1.48 1.91 -20.41
CA ARG A 130 0.53 0.87 -20.83
C ARG A 130 0.06 -0.01 -19.65
N GLY A 131 0.44 0.30 -18.41
CA GLY A 131 0.07 -0.50 -17.23
C GLY A 131 0.89 -1.78 -17.04
N GLU A 132 1.99 -1.86 -17.76
CA GLU A 132 2.80 -3.05 -18.01
C GLU A 132 4.02 -3.06 -17.05
N PHE A 133 4.23 -4.13 -16.28
CA PHE A 133 5.27 -4.17 -15.24
C PHE A 133 6.69 -4.09 -15.85
N ASN A 134 7.53 -3.17 -15.38
CA ASN A 134 8.81 -2.87 -16.02
C ASN A 134 10.03 -2.78 -15.09
N THR A 135 9.95 -3.26 -13.86
CA THR A 135 11.12 -3.36 -12.97
C THR A 135 12.06 -4.48 -13.48
N PRO A 136 13.40 -4.31 -13.42
CA PRO A 136 14.34 -5.35 -13.80
C PRO A 136 14.52 -6.41 -12.71
N TYR A 137 15.18 -7.53 -13.06
CA TYR A 137 15.53 -8.59 -12.11
C TYR A 137 16.48 -8.09 -11.00
N GLY A 138 16.25 -8.53 -9.77
CA GLY A 138 16.92 -8.01 -8.57
C GLY A 138 18.16 -8.77 -8.13
N HIS A 139 18.50 -9.91 -8.76
CA HIS A 139 19.69 -10.72 -8.47
C HIS A 139 19.81 -11.20 -7.01
N TYR A 140 18.69 -11.44 -6.34
CA TYR A 140 18.69 -12.00 -4.98
C TYR A 140 19.06 -13.48 -4.98
N LYS A 141 19.97 -13.90 -4.09
CA LYS A 141 20.33 -15.32 -3.92
C LYS A 141 19.16 -16.15 -3.36
N ASN A 142 18.50 -15.64 -2.31
CA ASN A 142 17.33 -16.26 -1.72
C ASN A 142 16.23 -15.20 -1.51
N PRO A 143 15.36 -14.98 -2.52
CA PRO A 143 14.31 -13.96 -2.47
C PRO A 143 13.17 -14.28 -1.49
N GLY A 144 13.08 -15.52 -0.99
CA GLY A 144 11.95 -15.98 -0.19
C GLY A 144 10.63 -15.86 -0.98
N ILE A 145 10.59 -16.42 -2.19
CA ILE A 145 9.41 -16.41 -3.08
C ILE A 145 8.18 -16.96 -2.34
N VAL A 146 8.38 -18.07 -1.62
CA VAL A 146 7.35 -18.68 -0.78
C VAL A 146 7.65 -18.40 0.68
N ASN A 147 6.72 -17.69 1.34
CA ASN A 147 6.65 -17.62 2.80
C ASN A 147 5.28 -18.15 3.24
N ALA A 148 5.15 -19.48 3.25
CA ALA A 148 3.89 -20.15 3.53
C ALA A 148 3.35 -19.82 4.93
N GLU A 149 4.23 -19.73 5.93
CA GLU A 149 3.82 -19.39 7.31
C GLU A 149 3.18 -18.00 7.38
N ALA A 150 3.77 -16.99 6.75
CA ALA A 150 3.20 -15.64 6.73
C ALA A 150 1.89 -15.57 5.93
N LEU A 151 1.81 -16.28 4.79
CA LEU A 151 0.58 -16.37 4.00
C LEU A 151 -0.56 -17.02 4.79
N ILE A 152 -0.28 -18.12 5.49
CA ILE A 152 -1.26 -18.83 6.32
C ILE A 152 -1.69 -17.97 7.51
N ALA A 153 -0.76 -17.27 8.17
CA ALA A 153 -1.10 -16.36 9.27
C ALA A 153 -2.02 -15.23 8.79
N MET A 154 -1.72 -14.63 7.63
CA MET A 154 -2.55 -13.58 7.02
C MET A 154 -3.93 -14.12 6.61
N HIS A 155 -3.97 -15.32 6.01
CA HIS A 155 -5.23 -16.00 5.68
C HIS A 155 -6.13 -16.18 6.90
N ARG A 156 -5.58 -16.69 8.02
CA ARG A 156 -6.33 -16.87 9.27
C ARG A 156 -6.90 -15.54 9.77
N TYR A 157 -6.07 -14.51 9.83
CA TYR A 157 -6.51 -13.16 10.21
C TYR A 157 -7.67 -12.65 9.34
N PHE A 158 -7.59 -12.80 8.02
CA PHE A 158 -8.68 -12.39 7.11
C PHE A 158 -9.94 -13.26 7.19
N LYS A 159 -9.84 -14.50 7.68
CA LYS A 159 -10.98 -15.42 7.85
C LYS A 159 -11.68 -15.24 9.19
N GLU A 160 -10.94 -14.84 10.22
CA GLU A 160 -11.44 -14.63 11.58
C GLU A 160 -12.00 -13.22 11.81
N ASN A 161 -11.76 -12.29 10.87
CA ASN A 161 -12.15 -10.89 10.97
C ASN A 161 -12.91 -10.40 9.72
N GLU A 162 -13.65 -9.30 9.87
CA GLU A 162 -14.46 -8.68 8.83
C GLU A 162 -13.61 -7.71 8.00
N ILE A 163 -12.77 -8.26 7.11
CA ILE A 163 -11.87 -7.48 6.26
C ILE A 163 -12.37 -7.47 4.81
N THR A 164 -12.65 -6.27 4.30
CA THR A 164 -13.11 -6.03 2.92
C THR A 164 -11.98 -5.40 2.10
N PHE A 165 -11.78 -5.89 0.86
CA PHE A 165 -10.78 -5.39 -0.08
C PHE A 165 -11.45 -4.86 -1.35
N LEU A 166 -11.21 -3.60 -1.68
CA LEU A 166 -11.85 -2.90 -2.80
C LEU A 166 -10.80 -2.39 -3.79
N HIS A 167 -11.02 -2.66 -5.08
CA HIS A 167 -10.28 -1.99 -6.16
C HIS A 167 -11.01 -0.69 -6.50
N ARG A 168 -10.59 0.41 -5.86
CA ARG A 168 -11.20 1.74 -5.98
C ARG A 168 -10.13 2.82 -5.88
N ASN A 169 -10.33 3.94 -6.58
CA ASN A 169 -9.62 5.16 -6.24
C ASN A 169 -10.22 5.74 -4.94
N PHE A 170 -9.48 6.65 -4.29
CA PHE A 170 -9.91 7.19 -3.00
C PHE A 170 -11.22 8.00 -3.11
N VAL A 171 -11.45 8.74 -4.20
CA VAL A 171 -12.68 9.54 -4.38
C VAL A 171 -13.90 8.63 -4.39
N ASP A 172 -13.90 7.60 -5.23
CA ASP A 172 -15.00 6.64 -5.31
C ASP A 172 -15.17 5.89 -3.98
N PHE A 173 -14.06 5.53 -3.32
CA PHE A 173 -14.10 4.93 -2.00
C PHE A 173 -14.88 5.79 -0.99
N PHE A 174 -14.55 7.08 -0.88
CA PHE A 174 -15.23 7.99 0.05
C PHE A 174 -16.68 8.29 -0.34
N GLN A 175 -17.06 8.13 -1.62
CA GLN A 175 -18.44 8.26 -2.07
C GLN A 175 -19.28 7.00 -1.80
N GLU A 176 -18.69 5.82 -1.93
CA GLU A 176 -19.37 4.54 -1.77
C GLU A 176 -19.48 4.08 -0.31
N GLN A 177 -18.57 4.53 0.57
CA GLN A 177 -18.55 4.13 1.97
C GLN A 177 -19.35 5.08 2.86
N THR A 178 -19.99 4.52 3.89
CA THR A 178 -20.61 5.28 4.98
C THR A 178 -19.64 5.32 6.16
N PHE A 179 -19.35 6.52 6.65
CA PHE A 179 -18.51 6.76 7.83
C PHE A 179 -19.36 7.19 9.00
N LYS A 180 -18.98 6.76 10.20
CA LYS A 180 -19.69 7.05 11.46
C LYS A 180 -18.71 7.58 12.50
N LYS A 181 -19.24 8.40 13.42
CA LYS A 181 -18.49 8.80 14.62
C LYS A 181 -18.00 7.56 15.35
N GLY A 182 -16.70 7.53 15.68
CA GLY A 182 -16.03 6.37 16.27
C GLY A 182 -15.23 5.52 15.27
N ASP A 183 -15.36 5.78 13.97
CA ASP A 183 -14.51 5.18 12.95
C ASP A 183 -13.14 5.84 12.89
N PHE A 184 -12.15 5.10 12.36
CA PHE A 184 -10.79 5.56 12.15
C PHE A 184 -10.34 5.36 10.70
N VAL A 185 -9.84 6.41 10.08
CA VAL A 185 -9.34 6.42 8.70
C VAL A 185 -7.85 6.71 8.68
N TYR A 186 -7.04 5.78 8.14
CA TYR A 186 -5.63 6.01 7.90
C TYR A 186 -5.37 6.35 6.42
N LEU A 187 -4.75 7.49 6.18
CA LEU A 187 -4.50 8.05 4.85
C LEU A 187 -2.99 8.07 4.57
N ASP A 188 -2.55 7.30 3.58
CA ASP A 188 -1.15 7.27 3.14
C ASP A 188 -1.05 7.43 1.62
N PRO A 189 -1.44 8.60 1.08
CA PRO A 189 -1.43 8.83 -0.36
C PRO A 189 0.01 8.83 -0.92
N PRO A 190 0.18 8.80 -2.24
CA PRO A 190 1.45 9.22 -2.83
C PRO A 190 1.84 10.63 -2.36
N TYR A 191 3.08 10.79 -1.90
CA TYR A 191 3.52 12.04 -1.26
C TYR A 191 3.74 13.17 -2.23
N ASP A 192 3.46 14.38 -1.77
CA ASP A 192 3.92 15.59 -2.43
C ASP A 192 5.47 15.60 -2.49
N CYS A 193 6.03 16.17 -3.56
CA CYS A 193 7.47 16.22 -3.77
C CYS A 193 7.93 17.68 -3.84
N ILE A 194 9.14 17.95 -3.32
CA ILE A 194 9.73 19.29 -3.39
C ILE A 194 10.17 19.57 -4.84
N GLY A 195 9.54 20.56 -5.48
CA GLY A 195 9.76 20.97 -6.87
C GLY A 195 8.85 20.27 -7.88
N ASP A 196 8.78 20.77 -9.13
CA ASP A 196 7.96 20.22 -10.25
C ASP A 196 8.38 18.82 -10.73
N GLN A 197 9.09 18.05 -9.89
CA GLN A 197 9.44 16.67 -10.20
C GLN A 197 8.27 15.73 -9.94
N ASN A 198 7.21 15.88 -10.74
CA ASN A 198 6.19 14.84 -11.00
C ASN A 198 6.78 13.56 -11.65
N ASN A 199 8.10 13.44 -11.76
CA ASN A 199 8.77 12.50 -12.64
C ASN A 199 9.10 11.13 -12.01
N PHE A 200 8.81 10.87 -10.73
CA PHE A 200 9.29 9.64 -10.09
C PHE A 200 8.27 8.78 -9.34
N VAL A 201 6.98 9.15 -9.32
CA VAL A 201 5.94 8.36 -8.63
C VAL A 201 4.82 8.00 -9.60
N TYR A 202 5.14 7.23 -10.64
CA TYR A 202 4.13 6.63 -11.51
C TYR A 202 3.59 5.34 -10.87
N TYR A 203 2.68 5.46 -9.89
CA TYR A 203 1.88 4.32 -9.42
C TYR A 203 0.72 3.99 -10.38
N ASN A 204 0.43 4.85 -11.36
CA ASN A 204 -0.55 4.66 -12.44
C ASN A 204 -0.30 5.69 -13.57
N ALA A 205 -1.04 5.60 -14.68
CA ALA A 205 -0.94 6.53 -15.81
C ALA A 205 -1.59 7.92 -15.56
N GLN A 206 -2.31 8.10 -14.44
CA GLN A 206 -3.06 9.32 -14.13
C GLN A 206 -2.40 10.21 -13.06
N GLY A 207 -1.38 9.73 -12.35
CA GLY A 207 -0.64 10.52 -11.36
C GLY A 207 -1.45 10.81 -10.08
N PHE A 208 -0.76 11.30 -9.05
CA PHE A 208 -1.35 11.84 -7.83
C PHE A 208 -0.56 13.10 -7.48
N GLY A 209 -1.13 14.26 -7.78
CA GLY A 209 -0.52 15.57 -7.66
C GLY A 209 -1.32 16.51 -6.77
N LYS A 210 -1.12 17.82 -6.94
CA LYS A 210 -1.72 18.84 -6.08
C LYS A 210 -3.25 18.86 -6.12
N SER A 211 -3.86 18.57 -7.28
CA SER A 211 -5.32 18.46 -7.41
C SER A 211 -5.88 17.34 -6.54
N GLU A 212 -5.25 16.17 -6.54
CA GLU A 212 -5.70 15.04 -5.74
C GLU A 212 -5.42 15.27 -4.24
N GLN A 213 -4.34 15.98 -3.88
CA GLN A 213 -4.09 16.42 -2.51
C GLN A 213 -5.19 17.39 -2.02
N LEU A 214 -5.63 18.33 -2.86
CA LEU A 214 -6.74 19.24 -2.53
C LEU A 214 -8.06 18.48 -2.33
N GLN A 215 -8.37 17.52 -3.21
CA GLN A 215 -9.54 16.66 -3.04
C GLN A 215 -9.47 15.82 -1.77
N LEU A 216 -8.28 15.29 -1.42
CA LEU A 216 -8.08 14.56 -0.18
C LEU A 216 -8.27 15.45 1.05
N LYS A 217 -7.86 16.72 0.99
CA LYS A 217 -8.14 17.72 2.03
C LYS A 217 -9.64 17.96 2.21
N GLU A 218 -10.41 18.10 1.13
CA GLU A 218 -11.87 18.24 1.20
C GLU A 218 -12.54 17.02 1.87
N ILE A 219 -12.01 15.82 1.60
CA ILE A 219 -12.45 14.60 2.28
C ILE A 219 -12.10 14.65 3.78
N CYS A 220 -10.89 15.08 4.15
CA CYS A 220 -10.51 15.23 5.56
C CYS A 220 -11.45 16.19 6.31
N ASP A 221 -11.90 17.26 5.64
CA ASP A 221 -12.86 18.22 6.21
C ASP A 221 -14.21 17.56 6.48
N LYS A 222 -14.74 16.81 5.52
CA LYS A 222 -15.99 16.05 5.68
C LYS A 222 -15.90 15.01 6.79
N LEU A 223 -14.79 14.27 6.88
CA LEU A 223 -14.56 13.32 7.97
C LEU A 223 -14.58 14.01 9.34
N THR A 224 -13.99 15.20 9.42
CA THR A 224 -13.97 16.02 10.63
C THR A 224 -15.37 16.49 11.02
N GLU A 225 -16.16 16.98 10.07
CA GLU A 225 -17.56 17.37 10.30
C GLU A 225 -18.42 16.20 10.80
N GLN A 226 -18.12 14.97 10.34
CA GLN A 226 -18.79 13.74 10.76
C GLN A 226 -18.30 13.18 12.10
N GLY A 227 -17.27 13.78 12.72
CA GLY A 227 -16.66 13.27 13.95
C GLY A 227 -15.88 11.97 13.75
N VAL A 228 -15.43 11.70 12.53
CA VAL A 228 -14.59 10.55 12.18
C VAL A 228 -13.13 10.93 12.39
N LYS A 229 -12.36 10.07 13.07
CA LYS A 229 -10.95 10.31 13.31
C LYS A 229 -10.15 9.96 12.06
N PHE A 230 -9.24 10.82 11.62
CA PHE A 230 -8.28 10.47 10.57
C PHE A 230 -6.83 10.72 10.99
N LEU A 231 -5.93 9.88 10.48
CA LEU A 231 -4.49 10.06 10.57
C LEU A 231 -3.92 10.04 9.15
N LEU A 232 -3.22 11.09 8.75
CA LEU A 232 -2.66 11.23 7.41
C LEU A 232 -1.14 11.34 7.48
N SER A 233 -0.44 10.57 6.65
CA SER A 233 1.01 10.69 6.48
C SER A 233 1.34 11.36 5.14
N ASN A 234 2.29 12.29 5.13
CA ASN A 234 2.77 12.94 3.90
C ASN A 234 4.20 13.48 4.07
N SER A 235 4.76 14.10 3.04
CA SER A 235 6.01 14.86 3.13
C SER A 235 5.80 16.23 3.78
N ALA A 236 6.81 16.74 4.49
CA ALA A 236 6.75 18.06 5.14
C ALA A 236 7.04 19.22 4.15
N THR A 237 6.33 19.28 3.02
CA THR A 237 6.48 20.41 2.08
C THR A 237 5.70 21.64 2.56
N PRO A 238 6.11 22.87 2.15
CA PRO A 238 5.32 24.07 2.45
C PRO A 238 3.87 23.98 1.96
N PHE A 239 3.63 23.30 0.82
CA PHE A 239 2.29 23.10 0.30
C PHE A 239 1.44 22.23 1.23
N ILE A 240 1.96 21.10 1.70
CA ILE A 240 1.23 20.23 2.63
C ILE A 240 1.01 20.90 3.99
N LEU A 241 2.03 21.59 4.51
CA LEU A 241 1.91 22.32 5.79
C LEU A 241 0.84 23.42 5.73
N ASP A 242 0.78 24.18 4.64
CA ASP A 242 -0.27 25.19 4.44
C ASP A 242 -1.65 24.55 4.22
N LEU A 243 -1.72 23.50 3.39
CA LEU A 243 -2.96 22.81 3.05
C LEU A 243 -3.67 22.28 4.30
N TYR A 244 -2.92 21.74 5.25
CA TYR A 244 -3.47 21.14 6.47
C TYR A 244 -3.31 22.02 7.73
N ARG A 245 -3.03 23.33 7.59
CA ARG A 245 -2.68 24.25 8.70
C ARG A 245 -3.67 24.37 9.87
N TYR A 246 -4.92 23.91 9.69
CA TYR A 246 -5.95 23.92 10.73
C TYR A 246 -6.10 22.57 11.46
N TYR A 247 -5.28 21.58 11.11
CA TYR A 247 -5.20 20.29 11.79
C TYR A 247 -3.98 20.24 12.71
N TYR A 248 -3.91 19.22 13.56
CA TYR A 248 -2.69 18.94 14.31
C TYR A 248 -1.66 18.34 13.37
N ILE A 249 -0.48 18.95 13.30
CA ILE A 249 0.62 18.51 12.44
C ILE A 249 1.84 18.21 13.31
N ASP A 250 2.31 16.98 13.23
CA ASP A 250 3.49 16.49 13.92
C ASP A 250 4.58 16.17 12.87
N ILE A 251 5.77 16.78 12.98
CA ILE A 251 6.90 16.50 12.07
C ILE A 251 7.66 15.27 12.57
N VAL A 252 7.85 14.31 11.67
CA VAL A 252 8.50 13.04 11.95
C VAL A 252 9.67 12.80 11.00
N LYS A 253 10.78 12.24 11.52
CA LYS A 253 11.97 11.95 10.71
C LYS A 253 11.92 10.54 10.15
N ALA A 254 11.74 10.40 8.85
CA ALA A 254 11.76 9.12 8.16
C ALA A 254 13.10 8.86 7.46
N ARG A 255 13.58 7.61 7.49
CA ARG A 255 14.76 7.16 6.73
C ARG A 255 14.32 6.56 5.41
N ARG A 256 14.69 7.14 4.25
CA ARG A 256 14.44 6.50 2.95
C ARG A 256 15.45 5.38 2.66
N ILE A 257 14.98 4.14 2.57
CA ILE A 257 15.80 2.99 2.14
C ILE A 257 15.82 2.84 0.60
N ILE A 258 14.80 3.34 -0.10
CA ILE A 258 14.59 3.11 -1.53
C ILE A 258 14.98 4.36 -2.33
N ALA A 259 16.27 4.72 -2.31
CA ALA A 259 16.84 5.69 -3.24
C ALA A 259 17.94 5.00 -4.07
N SER A 260 17.91 5.16 -5.39
CA SER A 260 18.90 4.60 -6.32
C SER A 260 20.29 5.25 -6.19
N GLN A 261 20.39 6.40 -5.53
CA GLN A 261 21.63 7.14 -5.31
C GLN A 261 21.97 7.19 -3.82
N VAL A 262 23.23 6.87 -3.50
CA VAL A 262 23.77 6.80 -2.12
C VAL A 262 23.72 8.16 -1.41
N ASP A 263 23.84 9.27 -2.15
CA ASP A 263 23.86 10.65 -1.61
C ASP A 263 22.48 11.22 -1.23
N ARG A 264 21.36 10.57 -1.58
CA ARG A 264 20.01 11.00 -1.18
C ARG A 264 19.47 10.26 0.05
N ARG A 265 20.32 9.49 0.75
CA ARG A 265 20.00 8.83 2.02
C ARG A 265 20.05 9.83 3.19
N GLY A 266 19.37 10.97 3.05
CA GLY A 266 19.11 11.91 4.15
C GLY A 266 17.81 11.56 4.87
N ALA A 267 17.70 11.94 6.14
CA ALA A 267 16.39 11.99 6.79
C ALA A 267 15.54 13.01 6.04
N ILE A 268 14.35 12.61 5.62
CA ILE A 268 13.36 13.54 5.05
C ILE A 268 12.31 13.73 6.12
N ASP A 269 11.98 14.99 6.35
CA ASP A 269 10.89 15.35 7.23
C ASP A 269 9.57 14.95 6.56
N GLU A 270 8.87 14.06 7.22
CA GLU A 270 7.49 13.68 6.93
C GLU A 270 6.59 14.34 7.97
N VAL A 271 5.29 14.44 7.66
CA VAL A 271 4.28 14.95 8.58
C VAL A 271 3.27 13.85 8.87
N VAL A 272 2.82 13.85 10.12
CA VAL A 272 1.63 13.13 10.58
C VAL A 272 0.58 14.17 10.91
N ILE A 273 -0.59 14.08 10.27
CA ILE A 273 -1.67 15.07 10.36
C ILE A 273 -2.92 14.39 10.93
N ARG A 274 -3.59 15.02 11.90
CA ARG A 274 -4.78 14.45 12.56
C ARG A 274 -5.80 15.51 12.98
N ASN A 275 -7.06 15.10 13.11
CA ASN A 275 -8.18 15.96 13.54
C ASN A 275 -8.63 15.74 14.99
N TYR A 276 -7.85 15.02 15.79
CA TYR A 276 -8.15 14.72 17.19
C TYR A 276 -6.90 14.84 18.07
N VAL A 277 -7.14 14.89 19.38
CA VAL A 277 -6.13 14.73 20.44
C VAL A 277 -6.54 13.51 21.27
N GLU A 278 -5.56 12.68 21.63
CA GLU A 278 -5.72 11.52 22.52
C GLU A 278 -5.17 11.79 23.93
#